data_AF-A0A6G3TNL6-F1
#
_entry.id   AF-A0A6G3TNL6-F1
#
_cell.length_a   1.000
_cell.length_b   1.000
_cell.length_c   1.000
_cell.angle_alpha   90.00
_cell.angle_beta   90.00
_cell.angle_gamma   90.00
#
_symmetry.space_group_name_H-M   'P 1'
#
loop_
_entity.id
_entity.type
_entity.pdbx_description
1 polymer ?
#
loop_
_entity_poly.entity_id
_entity_poly.type
_entity_poly.pdbx_seq_one_letter_code
_entity_poly.pdbx_strand_id
1 'polypeptide(L)'
;MGDWWQRNIMEPGKLPLLLALTAFVLTFAITRVITRLIRAGKGPFGNVKAGGVHIHHVVPGVVLTVVGGFGAVAGGRHGVWSALAAVVFGIGAGLVLDEFALILHLDDVYWSEAGRKSVEVVVLTAALVGLVLAGFTPFGVDGMSQDELQDRANVIATVAGNFLFSLLALAKGKARLAIFGVIVPLIALVGAVRLARPGSPWARRF
;
A
#
# COMPACT_ATOMS: atom_id res chain seq x y z
N MET A 1 0.54 -4.76 -27.08
CA MET A 1 0.41 -3.98 -25.83
C MET A 1 -0.78 -3.00 -25.85
N GLY A 2 -1.02 -2.25 -26.93
CA GLY A 2 -2.10 -1.23 -27.00
C GLY A 2 -3.49 -1.73 -26.63
N ASP A 3 -3.93 -2.84 -27.20
CA ASP A 3 -5.28 -3.38 -26.96
C ASP A 3 -5.52 -3.87 -25.52
N TRP A 4 -4.48 -4.32 -24.82
CA TRP A 4 -4.62 -4.73 -23.43
C TRP A 4 -4.71 -3.51 -22.51
N TRP A 5 -3.84 -2.53 -22.71
CA TRP A 5 -3.82 -1.29 -21.92
C TRP A 5 -5.14 -0.53 -22.06
N GLN A 6 -5.63 -0.42 -23.29
CA GLN A 6 -6.89 0.25 -23.58
C GLN A 6 -8.05 -0.42 -22.82
N ARG A 7 -8.23 -1.73 -22.98
CA ARG A 7 -9.34 -2.50 -22.36
C ARG A 7 -9.25 -2.63 -20.85
N ASN A 8 -8.05 -2.72 -20.30
CA ASN A 8 -7.88 -3.01 -18.87
C ASN A 8 -7.64 -1.77 -18.01
N ILE A 9 -7.15 -0.66 -18.59
CA ILE A 9 -6.77 0.55 -17.84
C ILE A 9 -7.55 1.77 -18.29
N MET A 10 -7.59 2.06 -19.60
CA MET A 10 -8.19 3.29 -20.12
C MET A 10 -9.72 3.24 -20.13
N GLU A 11 -10.31 2.25 -20.80
CA GLU A 11 -11.76 2.08 -20.93
C GLU A 11 -12.46 1.94 -19.57
N PRO A 12 -11.96 1.15 -18.61
CA PRO A 12 -12.60 1.04 -17.31
C PRO A 12 -12.39 2.27 -16.41
N GLY A 13 -11.55 3.24 -16.83
CA GLY A 13 -11.21 4.44 -16.05
C GLY A 13 -10.30 4.15 -14.86
N LYS A 14 -9.43 3.13 -14.96
CA LYS A 14 -8.48 2.77 -13.88
C LYS A 14 -7.19 3.61 -13.89
N LEU A 15 -6.96 4.41 -14.94
CA LEU A 15 -5.75 5.21 -15.08
C LEU A 15 -5.49 6.13 -13.87
N PRO A 16 -6.46 6.91 -13.35
CA PRO A 16 -6.22 7.74 -12.16
C PRO A 16 -5.80 6.90 -10.95
N LEU A 17 -6.47 5.77 -10.70
CA LEU A 17 -6.12 4.88 -9.58
C LEU A 17 -4.69 4.31 -9.71
N LEU A 18 -4.29 3.92 -10.92
CA LEU A 18 -2.94 3.44 -11.20
C LEU A 18 -1.89 4.51 -10.96
N LEU A 19 -2.16 5.75 -11.39
CA LEU A 19 -1.28 6.89 -11.17
C LEU A 19 -1.17 7.26 -9.69
N ALA A 20 -2.29 7.25 -8.96
CA ALA A 20 -2.30 7.46 -7.51
C ALA A 20 -1.45 6.42 -6.79
N LEU A 21 -1.64 5.12 -7.09
CA LEU A 21 -0.85 4.04 -6.50
C LEU A 21 0.65 4.18 -6.82
N THR A 22 0.97 4.52 -8.06
CA THR A 22 2.36 4.69 -8.50
C THR A 22 3.03 5.87 -7.77
N ALA A 23 2.36 7.02 -7.72
CA ALA A 23 2.83 8.20 -7.00
C ALA A 23 3.00 7.91 -5.51
N PHE A 24 2.02 7.23 -4.89
CA PHE A 24 2.06 6.79 -3.50
C PHE A 24 3.30 5.95 -3.18
N VAL A 25 3.54 4.87 -3.93
CA VAL A 25 4.68 3.96 -3.70
C VAL A 25 6.00 4.68 -3.91
N LEU A 26 6.12 5.47 -4.97
CA LEU A 26 7.34 6.21 -5.27
C LEU A 26 7.63 7.26 -4.21
N THR A 27 6.64 8.05 -3.80
CA THR A 27 6.81 9.07 -2.76
C THR A 27 7.22 8.44 -1.44
N PHE A 28 6.59 7.34 -1.02
CA PHE A 28 7.00 6.61 0.18
C PHE A 28 8.46 6.15 0.08
N ALA A 29 8.83 5.49 -1.00
CA ALA A 29 10.19 4.96 -1.18
C ALA A 29 11.24 6.08 -1.19
N ILE A 30 10.98 7.17 -1.91
CA ILE A 30 11.86 8.34 -2.00
C ILE A 30 12.01 9.00 -0.62
N THR A 31 10.91 9.29 0.07
CA THR A 31 10.94 9.91 1.39
C THR A 31 11.68 9.03 2.41
N ARG A 32 11.44 7.71 2.37
CA ARG A 32 12.16 6.77 3.24
C ARG A 32 13.65 6.72 2.96
N VAL A 33 14.06 6.83 1.69
CA VAL A 33 15.48 6.91 1.32
C VAL A 33 16.08 8.22 1.80
N ILE A 34 15.42 9.35 1.54
CA ILE A 34 15.89 10.68 1.96
C ILE A 34 16.05 10.75 3.49
N THR A 35 15.06 10.31 4.26
CA THR A 35 15.12 10.30 5.73
C THR A 35 16.26 9.42 6.26
N ARG A 36 16.52 8.27 5.63
CA ARG A 36 17.67 7.42 5.95
C ARG A 36 19.01 8.10 5.62
N LEU A 37 19.09 8.81 4.49
CA LEU A 37 20.29 9.55 4.10
C LEU A 37 20.57 10.72 5.06
N ILE A 38 19.55 11.48 5.45
CA ILE A 38 19.66 12.54 6.47
C ILE A 38 20.19 11.97 7.78
N ARG A 39 19.63 10.85 8.26
CA ARG A 39 20.11 10.18 9.49
C ARG A 39 21.54 9.66 9.39
N ALA A 40 21.97 9.28 8.18
CA ALA A 40 23.33 8.83 7.92
C ALA A 40 24.32 9.98 7.64
N GLY A 41 23.86 11.24 7.64
CA GLY A 41 24.69 12.40 7.29
C GLY A 41 25.15 12.41 5.83
N LYS A 42 24.40 11.79 4.92
CA LYS A 42 24.78 11.63 3.51
C LYS A 42 23.94 12.50 2.57
N GLY A 43 24.61 13.17 1.63
CA GLY A 43 23.98 13.95 0.56
C GLY A 43 23.54 15.35 1.00
N PRO A 44 22.96 16.14 0.07
CA PRO A 44 22.59 17.54 0.32
C PRO A 44 21.25 17.68 1.07
N PHE A 45 20.75 16.60 1.69
CA PHE A 45 19.42 16.56 2.29
C PHE A 45 19.46 17.06 3.74
N GLY A 46 18.42 17.79 4.14
CA GLY A 46 18.30 18.34 5.48
C GLY A 46 16.87 18.37 5.97
N ASN A 47 16.73 18.57 7.28
CA ASN A 47 15.45 18.75 7.94
C ASN A 47 14.83 20.10 7.57
N VAL A 48 13.53 20.11 7.28
CA VAL A 48 12.78 21.35 7.01
C VAL A 48 12.42 22.02 8.34
N LYS A 49 12.74 23.31 8.47
CA LYS A 49 12.42 24.11 9.66
C LYS A 49 11.82 25.45 9.25
N ALA A 50 10.80 25.90 9.99
CA ALA A 50 10.25 27.25 9.88
C ALA A 50 10.17 27.88 11.28
N GLY A 51 10.81 29.03 11.49
CA GLY A 51 10.76 29.75 12.77
C GLY A 51 11.23 28.92 13.99
N GLY A 52 12.12 27.95 13.81
CA GLY A 52 12.59 27.03 14.87
C GLY A 52 11.79 25.72 15.00
N VAL A 53 10.62 25.63 14.37
CA VAL A 53 9.77 24.41 14.38
C VAL A 53 10.24 23.45 13.29
N HIS A 54 10.43 22.18 13.65
CA HIS A 54 10.70 21.11 12.68
C HIS A 54 9.39 20.66 12.04
N ILE A 55 9.30 20.76 10.72
CA ILE A 55 8.10 20.40 9.98
C ILE A 55 8.26 18.97 9.49
N HIS A 56 7.45 18.06 10.04
CA HIS A 56 7.33 16.70 9.52
C HIS A 56 6.68 16.74 8.13
N HIS A 57 7.18 15.90 7.23
CA HIS A 57 6.67 15.80 5.86
C HIS A 57 5.22 15.29 5.80
N VAL A 58 4.68 14.75 6.90
CA VAL A 58 3.25 14.46 7.08
C VAL A 58 2.38 15.71 6.88
N VAL A 59 2.84 16.90 7.27
CA VAL A 59 2.06 18.15 7.20
C VAL A 59 1.75 18.55 5.74
N PRO A 60 2.73 18.74 4.85
CA PRO A 60 2.43 18.93 3.43
C PRO A 60 1.72 17.70 2.83
N GLY A 61 1.98 16.49 3.35
CA GLY A 61 1.26 15.28 2.97
C GLY A 61 -0.26 15.39 3.18
N VAL A 62 -0.72 15.89 4.33
CA VAL A 62 -2.14 16.10 4.61
C VAL A 62 -2.74 17.09 3.63
N VAL A 63 -2.06 18.22 3.38
CA VAL A 63 -2.54 19.25 2.43
C VAL A 63 -2.73 18.66 1.03
N LEU A 64 -1.72 17.92 0.53
CA LEU A 64 -1.78 17.28 -0.79
C LEU A 64 -2.86 16.19 -0.85
N THR A 65 -3.04 15.42 0.23
CA THR A 65 -4.10 14.40 0.32
C THR A 65 -5.48 15.04 0.22
N VAL A 66 -5.72 16.13 0.93
CA VAL A 66 -7.00 16.85 0.91
C VAL A 66 -7.26 17.46 -0.47
N VAL A 67 -6.30 18.20 -1.02
CA VAL A 67 -6.43 18.85 -2.33
C VAL A 67 -6.62 17.82 -3.45
N GLY A 68 -5.77 16.78 -3.48
CA GLY A 68 -5.87 15.71 -4.46
C GLY A 68 -7.14 14.90 -4.31
N GLY A 69 -7.58 14.63 -3.07
CA GLY A 69 -8.81 13.89 -2.77
C GLY A 69 -10.06 14.61 -3.26
N PHE A 70 -10.25 15.89 -2.88
CA PHE A 70 -11.37 16.69 -3.39
C PHE A 70 -11.27 16.91 -4.90
N GLY A 71 -10.07 17.13 -5.44
CA GLY A 71 -9.86 17.22 -6.89
C GLY A 71 -10.26 15.94 -7.63
N ALA A 72 -9.97 14.78 -7.07
CA ALA A 72 -10.34 13.49 -7.66
C ALA A 72 -11.86 13.25 -7.60
N VAL A 73 -12.51 13.64 -6.50
CA VAL A 73 -13.97 13.60 -6.36
C VAL A 73 -14.65 14.53 -7.36
N ALA A 74 -14.12 15.74 -7.56
CA ALA A 74 -14.66 16.72 -8.50
C ALA A 74 -14.37 16.39 -9.98
N GLY A 75 -13.24 15.71 -10.26
CA GLY A 75 -12.71 15.52 -11.62
C GLY A 75 -13.32 14.37 -12.42
N GLY A 76 -14.18 13.54 -11.84
CA GLY A 76 -14.79 12.39 -12.52
C GLY A 76 -13.81 11.25 -12.83
N ARG A 77 -14.22 10.31 -13.71
CA ARG A 77 -13.47 9.06 -13.99
C ARG A 77 -12.37 9.19 -15.06
N HIS A 78 -12.44 10.20 -15.91
CA HIS A 78 -11.57 10.33 -17.08
C HIS A 78 -11.04 11.77 -17.21
N GLY A 79 -9.97 11.92 -18.00
CA GLY A 79 -9.39 13.22 -18.35
C GLY A 79 -8.18 13.61 -17.50
N VAL A 80 -7.46 14.62 -17.98
CA VAL A 80 -6.16 15.05 -17.41
C VAL A 80 -6.30 15.51 -15.95
N TRP A 81 -7.40 16.17 -15.60
CA TRP A 81 -7.64 16.63 -14.23
C TRP A 81 -7.79 15.49 -13.23
N SER A 82 -8.49 14.42 -13.60
CA SER A 82 -8.62 13.22 -12.75
C SER A 82 -7.25 12.56 -12.51
N ALA A 83 -6.40 12.51 -13.53
CA ALA A 83 -5.03 11.99 -13.44
C ALA A 83 -4.13 12.86 -12.56
N LEU A 84 -4.17 14.19 -12.73
CA LEU A 84 -3.39 15.12 -11.90
C LEU A 84 -3.82 15.07 -10.44
N ALA A 85 -5.12 15.10 -10.17
CA ALA A 85 -5.64 15.01 -8.81
C ALA A 85 -5.25 13.69 -8.14
N ALA A 86 -5.29 12.59 -8.88
CA ALA A 86 -4.85 11.28 -8.40
C ALA A 86 -3.34 11.24 -8.08
N VAL A 87 -2.48 11.84 -8.90
CA VAL A 87 -1.04 11.96 -8.60
C VAL A 87 -0.82 12.78 -7.33
N VAL A 88 -1.46 13.95 -7.22
CA VAL A 88 -1.36 14.82 -6.03
C VAL A 88 -1.83 14.07 -4.78
N PHE A 89 -2.94 13.36 -4.87
CA PHE A 89 -3.46 12.52 -3.80
C PHE A 89 -2.46 11.43 -3.41
N GLY A 90 -1.91 10.69 -4.39
CA GLY A 90 -0.93 9.64 -4.17
C GLY A 90 0.32 10.14 -3.45
N ILE A 91 0.87 11.28 -3.88
CA ILE A 91 2.01 11.94 -3.22
C ILE A 91 1.64 12.25 -1.76
N GLY A 92 0.49 12.90 -1.54
CA GLY A 92 0.03 13.25 -0.19
C GLY A 92 -0.09 12.04 0.72
N ALA A 93 -0.78 11.00 0.26
CA ALA A 93 -0.96 9.75 1.00
C ALA A 93 0.38 9.06 1.30
N GLY A 94 1.34 9.12 0.37
CA GLY A 94 2.66 8.52 0.53
C GLY A 94 3.47 9.20 1.63
N LEU A 95 3.40 10.53 1.70
CA LEU A 95 4.01 11.32 2.78
C LEU A 95 3.33 11.07 4.13
N VAL A 96 1.99 10.97 4.14
CA VAL A 96 1.24 10.73 5.38
C VAL A 96 1.55 9.34 5.95
N LEU A 97 1.54 8.31 5.11
CA LEU A 97 1.76 6.93 5.57
C LEU A 97 3.22 6.61 5.89
N ASP A 98 4.19 7.39 5.44
CA ASP A 98 5.59 7.22 5.88
C ASP A 98 5.73 7.46 7.40
N GLU A 99 4.98 8.42 7.94
CA GLU A 99 4.88 8.78 9.36
C GLU A 99 3.68 8.13 10.06
N PHE A 100 3.06 7.09 9.47
CA PHE A 100 1.88 6.44 10.06
C PHE A 100 2.08 6.04 11.53
N ALA A 101 3.29 5.57 11.88
CA ALA A 101 3.62 5.22 13.26
C ALA A 101 3.47 6.41 14.23
N LEU A 102 3.86 7.62 13.82
CA LEU A 102 3.75 8.87 14.58
C LEU A 102 2.29 9.33 14.70
N ILE A 103 1.50 9.19 13.63
CA ILE A 103 0.07 9.52 13.64
C ILE A 103 -0.69 8.61 14.62
N LEU A 104 -0.35 7.32 14.64
CA LEU A 104 -1.04 6.33 15.46
C LEU A 104 -0.62 6.38 16.93
N HIS A 105 0.62 6.78 17.23
CA HIS A 105 1.14 6.88 18.60
C HIS A 105 1.81 8.24 18.77
N LEU A 106 1.12 9.15 19.45
CA LEU A 106 1.48 10.57 19.57
C LEU A 106 2.62 10.86 20.57
N ASP A 107 3.30 9.83 21.11
CA ASP A 107 4.40 9.97 22.07
C ASP A 107 5.77 9.59 21.47
N ASP A 108 6.74 10.49 21.63
CA ASP A 108 8.07 10.53 20.98
C ASP A 108 9.07 9.45 21.44
N VAL A 109 8.65 8.50 22.26
CA VAL A 109 9.56 7.54 22.89
C VAL A 109 9.11 6.12 22.56
N TYR A 110 9.60 5.51 21.46
CA TYR A 110 9.71 4.05 21.39
C TYR A 110 10.56 3.53 20.21
N TRP A 111 11.86 3.77 20.30
CA TRP A 111 12.85 3.43 19.27
C TRP A 111 12.94 1.92 18.98
N SER A 112 12.71 1.56 17.70
CA SER A 112 13.36 0.50 16.88
C SER A 112 12.38 -0.29 15.99
N GLU A 113 11.07 -0.32 16.30
CA GLU A 113 10.07 -1.06 15.48
C GLU A 113 9.11 -0.15 14.67
N ALA A 114 9.09 1.17 14.90
CA ALA A 114 8.15 2.10 14.25
C ALA A 114 8.28 2.18 12.72
N GLY A 115 9.50 2.10 12.19
CA GLY A 115 9.72 2.03 10.74
C GLY A 115 9.12 0.79 10.09
N ARG A 116 8.88 -0.29 10.85
CA ARG A 116 8.25 -1.51 10.36
C ARG A 116 6.74 -1.33 10.18
N LYS A 117 6.06 -0.65 11.11
CA LYS A 117 4.61 -0.40 11.04
C LYS A 117 4.23 0.42 9.81
N SER A 118 4.94 1.51 9.51
CA SER A 118 4.68 2.29 8.29
C SER A 118 4.90 1.46 7.02
N VAL A 119 5.95 0.63 6.97
CA VAL A 119 6.18 -0.29 5.83
C VAL A 119 5.05 -1.31 5.71
N GLU A 120 4.59 -1.91 6.81
CA GLU A 120 3.48 -2.88 6.82
C GLU A 120 2.20 -2.24 6.26
N VAL A 121 1.85 -1.03 6.71
CA VAL A 121 0.64 -0.32 6.24
C VAL A 121 0.75 0.09 4.78
N VAL A 122 1.92 0.56 4.35
CA VAL A 122 2.14 0.94 2.94
C VAL A 122 2.07 -0.28 2.02
N VAL A 123 2.68 -1.41 2.40
CA VAL A 123 2.60 -2.66 1.63
C VAL A 123 1.16 -3.17 1.57
N LEU A 124 0.44 -3.15 2.69
CA LEU A 124 -0.97 -3.55 2.74
C LEU A 124 -1.83 -2.64 1.83
N THR A 125 -1.66 -1.32 1.93
CA THR A 125 -2.38 -0.35 1.11
C THR A 125 -2.10 -0.58 -0.38
N ALA A 126 -0.83 -0.73 -0.76
CA ALA A 126 -0.44 -0.99 -2.14
C ALA A 126 -0.99 -2.32 -2.67
N ALA A 127 -1.01 -3.37 -1.84
CA ALA A 127 -1.60 -4.66 -2.19
C ALA A 127 -3.10 -4.56 -2.41
N LEU A 128 -3.84 -3.92 -1.50
CA LEU A 128 -5.29 -3.76 -1.61
C LEU A 128 -5.68 -2.94 -2.84
N VAL A 129 -5.02 -1.81 -3.09
CA VAL A 129 -5.27 -0.99 -4.29
C VAL A 129 -4.85 -1.74 -5.56
N GLY A 130 -3.75 -2.51 -5.51
CA GLY A 130 -3.32 -3.38 -6.59
C GLY A 130 -4.36 -4.44 -6.96
N LEU A 131 -5.04 -5.04 -5.98
CA LEU A 131 -6.15 -5.97 -6.22
C LEU A 131 -7.32 -5.26 -6.93
N VAL A 132 -7.69 -4.05 -6.49
CA VAL A 132 -8.74 -3.27 -7.17
C VAL A 132 -8.36 -2.99 -8.63
N LEU A 133 -7.10 -2.62 -8.88
CA LEU A 133 -6.58 -2.43 -10.25
C LEU A 133 -6.61 -3.71 -11.08
N ALA A 134 -6.30 -4.86 -10.47
CA ALA A 134 -6.38 -6.18 -11.10
C ALA A 134 -7.82 -6.63 -11.39
N GLY A 135 -8.85 -5.87 -10.99
CA GLY A 135 -10.25 -6.14 -11.30
C GLY A 135 -11.05 -6.76 -10.15
N PHE A 136 -10.48 -6.85 -8.96
CA PHE A 136 -11.20 -7.24 -7.75
C PHE A 136 -12.02 -6.05 -7.24
N THR A 137 -13.19 -5.83 -7.85
CA THR A 137 -14.14 -4.80 -7.42
C THR A 137 -15.18 -5.43 -6.49
N PRO A 138 -15.30 -4.99 -5.23
CA PRO A 138 -16.29 -5.55 -4.29
C PRO A 138 -17.74 -5.18 -4.64
N PHE A 139 -17.96 -4.24 -5.57
CA PHE A 139 -19.26 -3.70 -5.92
C PHE A 139 -19.40 -3.53 -7.45
N GLY A 140 -20.63 -3.46 -7.97
CA GLY A 140 -20.93 -3.11 -9.37
C GLY A 140 -20.67 -4.23 -10.38
N VAL A 141 -20.99 -5.47 -10.04
CA VAL A 141 -20.85 -6.65 -10.91
C VAL A 141 -22.21 -7.25 -11.20
N ASP A 142 -22.85 -6.76 -12.27
CA ASP A 142 -24.12 -7.26 -12.77
C ASP A 142 -23.94 -7.91 -14.15
N GLY A 143 -24.74 -8.93 -14.47
CA GLY A 143 -24.83 -9.51 -15.82
C GLY A 143 -23.65 -10.38 -16.28
N MET A 144 -22.87 -10.95 -15.35
CA MET A 144 -21.71 -11.78 -15.69
C MET A 144 -22.11 -13.15 -16.23
N SER A 145 -21.34 -13.68 -17.17
CA SER A 145 -21.50 -15.06 -17.65
C SER A 145 -21.11 -16.07 -16.55
N GLN A 146 -21.55 -17.32 -16.69
CA GLN A 146 -21.16 -18.40 -15.74
C GLN A 146 -19.64 -18.60 -15.71
N ASP A 147 -18.97 -18.47 -16.85
CA ASP A 147 -17.51 -18.60 -16.94
C ASP A 147 -16.80 -17.42 -16.25
N GLU A 148 -17.29 -16.20 -16.39
CA GLU A 148 -16.76 -15.02 -15.70
C GLU A 148 -16.96 -15.09 -14.17
N LEU A 149 -18.10 -15.65 -13.74
CA LEU A 149 -18.37 -15.94 -12.33
C LEU A 149 -17.38 -16.98 -11.79
N GLN A 150 -17.13 -18.07 -12.53
CA GLN A 150 -16.19 -19.11 -12.16
C GLN A 150 -14.75 -18.58 -12.09
N ASP A 151 -14.32 -17.78 -13.07
CA ASP A 151 -12.99 -17.17 -13.08
C ASP A 151 -12.81 -16.22 -11.91
N ARG A 152 -13.80 -15.36 -11.64
CA ARG A 152 -13.78 -14.48 -10.46
C ARG A 152 -13.77 -15.27 -9.17
N ALA A 153 -14.57 -16.32 -9.05
CA ALA A 153 -14.59 -17.19 -7.88
C ALA A 153 -13.23 -17.87 -7.67
N ASN A 154 -12.60 -18.38 -8.73
CA ASN A 154 -11.28 -18.99 -8.69
C ASN A 154 -10.21 -17.98 -8.25
N VAL A 155 -10.28 -16.78 -8.80
CA VAL A 155 -9.36 -15.68 -8.51
C VAL A 155 -9.54 -15.18 -7.07
N ILE A 156 -10.77 -15.03 -6.59
CA ILE A 156 -11.10 -14.70 -5.19
C ILE A 156 -10.63 -15.81 -4.25
N ALA A 157 -10.93 -17.07 -4.56
CA ALA A 157 -10.53 -18.22 -3.75
C ALA A 157 -9.00 -18.32 -3.66
N THR A 158 -8.30 -18.06 -4.76
CA THR A 158 -6.82 -18.05 -4.81
C THR A 158 -6.26 -16.93 -3.94
N VAL A 159 -6.79 -15.71 -4.05
CA VAL A 159 -6.34 -14.57 -3.23
C VAL A 159 -6.66 -14.78 -1.75
N ALA A 160 -7.87 -15.21 -1.42
CA ALA A 160 -8.30 -15.49 -0.05
C ALA A 160 -7.46 -16.62 0.58
N GLY A 161 -7.23 -17.70 -0.17
CA GLY A 161 -6.36 -18.80 0.25
C GLY A 161 -4.92 -18.34 0.47
N ASN A 162 -4.38 -17.53 -0.45
CA ASN A 162 -3.03 -16.98 -0.29
C ASN A 162 -2.91 -16.06 0.94
N PHE A 163 -3.92 -15.20 1.14
CA PHE A 163 -3.99 -14.33 2.30
C PHE A 163 -4.05 -15.12 3.61
N LEU A 164 -4.84 -16.21 3.65
CA LEU A 164 -4.88 -17.13 4.79
C LEU A 164 -3.51 -17.75 5.06
N PHE A 165 -2.78 -18.18 4.02
CA PHE A 165 -1.41 -18.68 4.20
C PHE A 165 -0.46 -17.63 4.77
N SER A 166 -0.56 -16.38 4.31
CA SER A 166 0.22 -15.27 4.89
C SER A 166 -0.14 -15.01 6.36
N LEU A 167 -1.43 -15.06 6.73
CA LEU A 167 -1.86 -14.95 8.13
C LEU A 167 -1.34 -16.10 8.99
N LEU A 168 -1.37 -17.34 8.48
CA LEU A 168 -0.80 -18.50 9.17
C LEU A 168 0.72 -18.34 9.35
N ALA A 169 1.44 -17.88 8.32
CA ALA A 169 2.87 -17.59 8.42
C ALA A 169 3.15 -16.50 9.47
N LEU A 170 2.31 -15.47 9.53
CA LEU A 170 2.40 -14.40 10.53
C LEU A 170 2.15 -14.93 11.95
N ALA A 171 1.07 -15.69 12.16
CA ALA A 171 0.74 -16.31 13.44
C ALA A 171 1.85 -17.25 13.94
N LYS A 172 2.55 -17.92 13.01
CA LYS A 172 3.74 -18.74 13.26
C LYS A 172 5.03 -17.94 13.50
N GLY A 173 4.95 -16.62 13.62
CA GLY A 173 6.07 -15.73 13.92
C GLY A 173 6.99 -15.43 12.73
N LYS A 174 6.53 -15.66 11.49
CA LYS A 174 7.33 -15.48 10.27
C LYS A 174 6.90 -14.25 9.47
N ALA A 175 6.93 -13.08 10.11
CA ALA A 175 6.51 -11.81 9.52
C ALA A 175 7.11 -11.55 8.11
N ARG A 176 8.40 -11.84 7.91
CA ARG A 176 9.05 -11.69 6.59
C ARG A 176 8.38 -12.55 5.51
N LEU A 177 8.16 -13.84 5.80
CA LEU A 177 7.49 -14.74 4.83
C LEU A 177 6.02 -14.37 4.64
N ALA A 178 5.33 -13.88 5.67
CA ALA A 178 3.97 -13.40 5.53
C ALA A 178 3.89 -12.20 4.57
N ILE A 179 4.76 -11.20 4.74
CA ILE A 179 4.79 -9.99 3.91
C ILE A 179 5.11 -10.34 2.45
N PHE A 180 6.18 -11.10 2.19
CA PHE A 180 6.52 -11.52 0.83
C PHE A 180 5.50 -12.51 0.26
N GLY A 181 4.85 -13.30 1.12
CA GLY A 181 3.83 -14.27 0.77
C GLY A 181 2.56 -13.64 0.20
N VAL A 182 2.20 -12.42 0.63
CA VAL A 182 1.05 -11.71 0.06
C VAL A 182 1.19 -11.54 -1.46
N ILE A 183 2.41 -11.28 -1.93
CA ILE A 183 2.71 -11.05 -3.34
C ILE A 183 3.07 -12.35 -4.06
N VAL A 184 3.81 -13.24 -3.39
CA VAL A 184 4.32 -14.48 -3.97
C VAL A 184 3.69 -15.68 -3.25
N PRO A 185 2.65 -16.31 -3.83
CA PRO A 185 1.86 -17.31 -3.10
C PRO A 185 2.66 -18.51 -2.58
N LEU A 186 3.69 -18.91 -3.34
CA LEU A 186 4.63 -19.94 -2.91
C LEU A 186 5.34 -19.59 -1.59
N ILE A 187 5.68 -18.32 -1.36
CA ILE A 187 6.32 -17.87 -0.11
C ILE A 187 5.33 -17.95 1.05
N ALA A 188 4.05 -17.58 0.82
CA ALA A 188 3.01 -17.70 1.83
C ALA A 188 2.80 -19.17 2.23
N LEU A 189 2.69 -20.06 1.24
CA LEU A 189 2.53 -21.50 1.45
C LEU A 189 3.71 -22.08 2.24
N VAL A 190 4.96 -21.77 1.86
CA VAL A 190 6.15 -22.20 2.59
C VAL A 190 6.15 -21.66 4.03
N GLY A 191 5.73 -20.41 4.21
CA GLY A 191 5.54 -19.79 5.53
C GLY A 191 4.51 -20.50 6.39
N ALA A 192 3.37 -20.88 5.79
CA ALA A 192 2.26 -21.56 6.45
C ALA A 192 2.61 -23.01 6.81
N VAL A 193 3.27 -23.76 5.93
CA VAL A 193 3.59 -25.19 6.16
C VAL A 193 4.72 -25.38 7.17
N ARG A 194 5.78 -24.56 7.11
CA ARG A 194 6.94 -24.71 8.00
C ARG A 194 6.55 -24.59 9.49
N LEU A 195 7.36 -25.16 10.38
CA LEU A 195 7.16 -25.07 11.84
C LEU A 195 7.16 -23.62 12.35
N ALA A 196 6.43 -23.39 13.44
CA ALA A 196 6.33 -22.09 14.08
C ALA A 196 7.63 -21.69 14.79
N ARG A 197 7.90 -20.38 14.90
CA ARG A 197 9.02 -19.91 15.71
C ARG A 197 8.71 -20.07 17.20
N PRO A 198 9.69 -20.42 18.05
CA PRO A 198 9.52 -20.43 19.50
C PRO A 198 9.00 -19.08 20.00
N GLY A 199 8.00 -19.11 20.89
CA GLY A 199 7.38 -17.89 21.44
C GLY A 199 6.41 -17.16 20.51
N SER A 200 6.06 -17.72 19.34
CA SER A 200 4.99 -17.16 18.50
C SER A 200 3.59 -17.44 19.08
N PRO A 201 2.56 -16.65 18.71
CA PRO A 201 1.17 -16.94 19.11
C PRO A 201 0.73 -18.37 18.79
N TRP A 202 1.16 -18.91 17.63
CA TRP A 202 0.89 -20.29 17.25
C TRP A 202 1.52 -21.29 18.23
N ALA A 203 2.82 -21.14 18.52
CA ALA A 203 3.57 -22.06 19.40
C ALA A 203 3.13 -22.00 20.87
N ARG A 204 2.42 -20.95 21.29
CA ARG A 204 1.83 -20.88 22.64
C ARG A 204 0.51 -21.64 22.76
N ARG A 205 -0.14 -21.94 21.63
CA ARG A 205 -1.47 -22.53 21.58
C ARG A 205 -1.48 -23.97 21.07
N PHE A 206 -0.51 -24.33 20.24
CA PHE A 206 -0.30 -25.65 19.64
C PHE A 206 1.18 -26.00 19.71
#